data_AF-A0A959S8Y5-F1
#
_entry.id   AF-A0A959S8Y5-F1
#
_cell.length_a   1.000
_cell.length_b   1.000
_cell.length_c   1.000
_cell.angle_alpha   90.00
_cell.angle_beta   90.00
_cell.angle_gamma   90.00
#
_symmetry.space_group_name_H-M   'P 1'
#
loop_
_entity.id
_entity.type
_entity.pdbx_description
1 polymer ?
#
loop_
_entity_poly.entity_id
_entity_poly.type
_entity_poly.pdbx_seq_one_letter_code
_entity_poly.pdbx_strand_id
1 'polypeptide(L)' 'MENRLIECVPNISEGRDRAKIDAIAAVVNTVEGVRLLDVDPGKATNRTVITFVGEPEPVIEAAFRLIKKAQELIDMR' A
#
# COMPACT_ATOMS: atom_id res chain seq x y z
N MET A 1 -14.80 -0.99 24.01
CA MET A 1 -13.45 -0.91 23.40
C MET A 1 -13.45 0.35 22.56
N GLU A 2 -12.47 1.24 22.72
CA GLU A 2 -12.30 2.38 21.82
C GLU A 2 -11.99 1.84 20.42
N ASN A 3 -12.72 2.30 19.40
CA ASN A 3 -12.39 2.03 18.00
C ASN A 3 -11.12 2.80 17.67
N ARG A 4 -10.00 2.09 17.52
CA ARG A 4 -8.68 2.71 17.26
C ARG A 4 -8.45 2.70 15.77
N LEU A 5 -8.50 3.87 15.15
CA LEU A 5 -8.19 4.00 13.74
C LEU A 5 -6.72 4.35 13.54
N ILE A 6 -6.01 3.57 12.73
CA ILE A 6 -4.64 3.87 12.27
C ILE A 6 -4.68 4.18 10.77
N GLU A 7 -3.92 5.20 10.37
CA GLU A 7 -3.57 5.46 8.98
C GLU A 7 -2.16 4.94 8.70
N CYS A 8 -2.00 4.20 7.61
CA CYS A 8 -0.72 3.72 7.12
C CYS A 8 -0.46 4.29 5.73
N VAL A 9 0.74 4.85 5.54
CA VAL A 9 1.13 5.59 4.34
C VAL A 9 2.42 5.02 3.72
N PRO A 10 2.46 3.74 3.32
CA PRO A 10 3.66 3.18 2.71
C PRO A 10 4.03 3.86 1.40
N ASN A 11 5.32 3.89 1.14
CA ASN A 11 5.92 4.47 -0.06
C ASN A 11 6.66 3.35 -0.80
N ILE A 12 6.34 3.15 -2.09
CA ILE A 12 7.05 2.20 -2.95
C ILE A 12 7.89 2.93 -4.00
N SER A 13 9.04 2.37 -4.37
CA SER A 13 9.97 2.93 -5.35
C SER A 13 9.58 2.60 -6.80
N GLU A 14 8.31 2.79 -7.13
CA GLU A 14 7.75 2.66 -8.47
C GLU A 14 6.71 3.76 -8.66
N GLY A 15 6.80 4.53 -9.73
CA GLY A 15 5.86 5.62 -10.05
C GLY A 15 5.48 5.70 -11.52
N ARG A 16 5.88 4.74 -12.34
CA ARG A 16 5.76 4.75 -13.81
C ARG A 16 4.95 3.57 -14.33
N ASP A 17 5.22 2.38 -13.82
CA ASP A 17 4.50 1.16 -14.21
C ASP A 17 3.18 1.06 -13.44
N ARG A 18 2.10 1.50 -14.08
CA ARG A 18 0.77 1.51 -13.48
C ARG A 18 0.26 0.11 -13.13
N ALA A 19 0.63 -0.91 -13.91
CA ALA A 19 0.19 -2.27 -13.65
C ALA A 19 0.80 -2.82 -12.35
N LYS A 20 2.09 -2.54 -12.11
CA LYS A 20 2.73 -2.88 -10.83
C LYS A 20 2.11 -2.13 -9.67
N ILE A 21 1.90 -0.83 -9.82
CA ILE A 21 1.32 0.03 -8.78
C ILE A 21 -0.07 -0.46 -8.38
N ASP A 22 -0.95 -0.69 -9.36
CA ASP A 22 -2.31 -1.14 -9.12
C ASP A 22 -2.32 -2.55 -8.51
N ALA A 23 -1.43 -3.46 -8.95
CA ALA A 23 -1.31 -4.80 -8.36
C ALA A 23 -0.84 -4.78 -6.90
N ILE A 24 0.07 -3.87 -6.54
CA ILE A 24 0.56 -3.69 -5.16
C ILE A 24 -0.54 -3.07 -4.28
N ALA A 25 -1.20 -2.00 -4.76
CA ALA A 25 -2.25 -1.33 -4.01
C ALA A 25 -3.50 -2.22 -3.80
N ALA A 26 -3.85 -3.05 -4.78
CA ALA A 26 -5.00 -3.94 -4.71
C ALA A 26 -4.93 -4.94 -3.53
N VAL A 27 -3.72 -5.27 -3.05
CA VAL A 27 -3.51 -6.15 -1.90
C VAL A 27 -4.15 -5.61 -0.63
N VAL A 28 -4.18 -4.28 -0.46
CA VAL A 28 -4.82 -3.64 0.70
C VAL A 28 -6.29 -4.02 0.80
N ASN A 29 -7.00 -4.07 -0.33
CA ASN A 29 -8.42 -4.43 -0.38
C ASN A 29 -8.70 -5.92 -0.09
N THR A 30 -7.66 -6.75 0.03
CA THR A 30 -7.79 -8.17 0.40
C THR A 30 -7.78 -8.42 1.91
N VAL A 31 -7.53 -7.38 2.70
CA VAL A 31 -7.50 -7.47 4.16
C VAL A 31 -8.79 -6.89 4.72
N GLU A 32 -9.58 -7.75 5.36
CA GLU A 32 -10.82 -7.35 6.02
C GLU A 32 -10.56 -6.31 7.11
N GLY A 33 -11.41 -5.28 7.19
CA GLY A 33 -11.26 -4.20 8.17
C GLY A 33 -10.26 -3.10 7.76
N VAL A 34 -9.69 -3.18 6.55
CA VAL A 34 -8.84 -2.12 5.98
C VAL A 34 -9.52 -1.47 4.78
N ARG A 35 -9.38 -0.16 4.64
CA ARG A 35 -9.87 0.63 3.51
C ARG A 35 -8.74 1.36 2.84
N LEU A 36 -8.53 1.09 1.55
CA LEU A 36 -7.67 1.90 0.69
C LEU A 36 -8.33 3.27 0.46
N LEU A 37 -7.59 4.35 0.75
CA LEU A 37 -8.06 5.73 0.62
C LEU A 37 -7.51 6.40 -0.62
N ASP A 38 -6.22 6.24 -0.88
CA ASP A 38 -5.55 6.93 -1.99
C ASP A 38 -4.35 6.14 -2.54
N VAL A 39 -4.04 6.39 -3.81
CA VAL A 39 -2.86 5.88 -4.52
C VAL A 39 -2.34 7.01 -5.42
N ASP A 40 -1.26 7.67 -4.97
CA ASP A 40 -0.67 8.84 -5.63
C ASP A 40 0.71 8.51 -6.24
N PRO A 41 0.77 8.20 -7.55
CA PRO A 41 2.03 7.90 -8.23
C PRO A 41 2.73 9.17 -8.75
N GLY A 42 3.95 9.39 -8.30
CA GLY A 42 4.87 10.40 -8.83
C GLY A 42 5.74 9.85 -9.95
N LYS A 43 5.37 10.13 -11.22
CA LYS A 43 6.14 9.68 -12.41
C LYS A 43 7.58 10.21 -12.44
N ALA A 44 7.76 11.47 -12.06
CA ALA A 44 9.07 12.13 -12.04
C ALA A 44 9.96 11.62 -10.89
N THR A 45 9.37 11.42 -9.71
CA THR A 45 10.07 10.91 -8.51
C THR A 45 10.25 9.39 -8.51
N ASN A 46 9.57 8.69 -9.43
CA ASN A 46 9.49 7.23 -9.48
C ASN A 46 9.10 6.61 -8.13
N ARG A 47 8.10 7.20 -7.49
CA ARG A 47 7.61 6.79 -6.17
C ARG A 47 6.10 6.88 -6.14
N THR A 48 5.44 5.92 -5.50
CA THR A 48 4.00 5.97 -5.23
C THR A 48 3.76 5.99 -3.74
N VAL A 49 2.88 6.88 -3.30
CA VAL A 49 2.33 6.94 -1.94
C VAL A 49 1.00 6.20 -1.95
N ILE A 50 0.82 5.25 -1.04
CA ILE A 50 -0.42 4.49 -0.88
C ILE A 50 -0.94 4.76 0.52
N THR A 51 -2.20 5.17 0.64
CA THR A 51 -2.81 5.55 1.92
C THR A 51 -3.98 4.64 2.24
N PHE A 52 -4.00 4.04 3.43
CA PHE A 52 -5.11 3.21 3.88
C PHE A 52 -5.31 3.27 5.40
N VAL A 53 -6.53 2.95 5.84
CA VAL A 53 -6.94 3.03 7.25
C VAL A 53 -7.64 1.77 7.73
N GLY A 54 -7.56 1.50 9.02
CA GLY A 54 -8.24 0.38 9.69
C GLY A 54 -7.86 0.28 11.17
N GLU A 55 -8.33 -0.77 11.83
CA GLU A 55 -7.84 -1.11 13.18
C GLU A 55 -6.36 -1.54 13.12
N PRO A 56 -5.62 -1.49 14.24
CA PRO A 56 -4.16 -1.65 14.22
C PRO A 56 -3.69 -2.97 13.61
N GLU A 57 -4.30 -4.09 14.00
CA GLU A 57 -3.87 -5.42 13.57
C GLU A 57 -4.14 -5.66 12.07
N PRO A 58 -5.35 -5.37 11.51
CA PRO A 58 -5.57 -5.42 10.07
C PRO A 58 -4.64 -4.52 9.24
N VAL A 59 -4.36 -3.30 9.72
CA VAL A 59 -3.46 -2.36 9.03
C VAL A 59 -2.04 -2.92 8.92
N ILE A 60 -1.52 -3.55 9.98
CA ILE A 60 -0.21 -4.18 9.97
C ILE A 60 -0.16 -5.32 8.93
N GLU A 61 -1.20 -6.17 8.89
CA GLU A 61 -1.29 -7.25 7.91
C GLU A 61 -1.34 -6.72 6.47
N ALA A 62 -2.13 -5.67 6.21
CA ALA A 62 -2.19 -5.03 4.89
C ALA A 62 -0.84 -4.44 4.47
N ALA A 63 -0.14 -3.77 5.39
CA ALA A 63 1.19 -3.24 5.14
C ALA A 63 2.20 -4.35 4.79
N PHE A 64 2.19 -5.46 5.55
CA PHE A 64 3.08 -6.59 5.29
C PHE A 64 2.83 -7.21 3.92
N ARG A 65 1.57 -7.49 3.56
CA ARG A 65 1.23 -8.07 2.25
C ARG A 65 1.60 -7.12 1.11
N LEU A 66 1.37 -5.81 1.28
CA LEU A 66 1.75 -4.79 0.30
C LEU A 66 3.26 -4.82 0.04
N ILE A 67 4.07 -4.82 1.10
CA ILE A 67 5.55 -4.86 0.99
C ILE A 67 6.00 -6.15 0.31
N LYS A 68 5.40 -7.30 0.67
CA LYS A 68 5.69 -8.58 0.01
C LYS A 68 5.41 -8.54 -1.48
N LYS A 69 4.25 -8.01 -1.90
CA LYS A 69 3.91 -7.86 -3.32
C LYS A 69 4.84 -6.88 -4.03
N ALA A 70 5.25 -5.81 -3.37
CA ALA A 70 6.21 -4.85 -3.91
C ALA A 70 7.57 -5.52 -4.17
N GLN A 71 8.06 -6.35 -3.24
CA GLN A 71 9.29 -7.12 -3.41
C GLN A 71 9.25 -8.06 -4.63
N GLU A 72 8.08 -8.64 -4.94
CA GLU A 72 7.91 -9.54 -6.08
C GLU A 72 7.95 -8.80 -7.43
N LEU A 73 7.59 -7.51 -7.48
CA LEU A 73 7.35 -6.76 -8.71
C LEU A 73 8.36 -5.64 -8.98
N ILE A 74 9.03 -5.15 -7.94
CA ILE A 74 10.00 -4.04 -8.03
C ILE A 74 11.41 -4.61 -7.90
N ASP A 75 12.20 -4.41 -8.96
CA ASP A 75 13.65 -4.60 -8.91
C ASP A 75 14.31 -3.27 -8.55
N MET A 76 15.19 -3.30 -7.54
CA MET A 76 15.86 -2.12 -6.99
C MET A 76 17.30 -1.96 -7.49
N ARG A 77 17.76 -2.84 -8.38
CA ARG A 77 19.13 -2.81 -8.93
C ARG A 77 19.33 -1.73 -10.00
#